data_AF-A0A1G3C341-F1
#
_entry.id   AF-A0A1G3C341-F1
#
_cell.length_a   1.000
_cell.length_b   1.000
_cell.length_c   1.000
_cell.angle_alpha   90.00
_cell.angle_beta   90.00
_cell.angle_gamma   90.00
#
_symmetry.space_group_name_H-M   'P 1'
#
loop_
_entity.id
_entity.type
_entity.pdbx_description
1 polymer ?
#
loop_
_entity_poly.entity_id
_entity_poly.type
_entity_poly.pdbx_seq_one_letter_code
_entity_poly.pdbx_strand_id
1 'polypeptide(L)' 'MDTINLKAHFDGKKILLDEPFNLEPDTKLIVTVLPKHTNEEREEWMRLSIKSLERAYDKNEPEYSTDLIKETNPDYEGR' A
#
# COMPACT_ATOMS: atom_id res chain seq x y z
N MET A 1 15.79 2.96 -31.64
CA MET A 1 15.83 1.84 -30.69
C MET A 1 15.32 2.41 -29.39
N ASP A 2 14.11 2.02 -29.02
CA ASP A 2 13.47 2.59 -27.83
C ASP A 2 13.92 1.82 -26.59
N THR A 3 14.17 2.56 -25.53
CA THR A 3 14.48 1.99 -24.22
C THR A 3 13.23 1.30 -23.67
N ILE A 4 13.37 0.03 -23.28
CA ILE A 4 12.34 -0.72 -22.57
C ILE A 4 12.74 -0.87 -21.10
N ASN A 5 11.78 -0.68 -20.20
CA ASN A 5 11.95 -0.99 -18.78
C ASN A 5 11.51 -2.43 -18.53
N LEU A 6 12.45 -3.29 -18.12
CA LEU A 6 12.18 -4.67 -17.73
C LEU A 6 12.21 -4.77 -16.21
N LYS A 7 11.21 -5.43 -15.62
CA LYS A 7 11.22 -5.74 -14.19
C LYS A 7 12.15 -6.91 -13.91
N ALA A 8 12.91 -6.80 -12.84
CA ALA A 8 13.87 -7.79 -12.44
C ALA A 8 14.08 -7.75 -10.93
N HIS A 9 14.43 -8.89 -10.34
CA HIS A 9 14.83 -9.00 -8.96
C HIS A 9 16.19 -9.67 -8.82
N PHE A 10 16.87 -9.37 -7.73
CA PHE A 10 18.11 -10.07 -7.36
C PHE A 10 17.76 -11.29 -6.51
N ASP A 11 18.12 -12.48 -6.98
CA ASP A 11 17.85 -13.76 -6.29
C ASP A 11 18.86 -14.09 -5.16
N GLY A 12 19.81 -13.18 -4.92
CA GLY A 12 20.93 -13.39 -4.01
C GLY A 12 22.24 -13.79 -4.70
N LYS A 13 22.20 -14.17 -5.98
CA LYS A 13 23.37 -14.54 -6.80
C LYS A 13 23.43 -13.79 -8.13
N LYS A 14 22.29 -13.59 -8.78
CA LYS A 14 22.16 -12.97 -10.10
C LYS A 14 20.87 -12.15 -10.19
N ILE A 15 20.85 -11.24 -11.17
CA ILE A 15 19.65 -10.49 -11.55
C ILE A 15 18.83 -11.40 -12.46
N LEU A 16 17.57 -11.62 -12.10
CA LEU A 16 16.60 -12.38 -12.87
C LEU A 16 15.53 -11.44 -13.40
N LEU A 17 15.25 -11.52 -14.70
CA LEU A 17 14.07 -10.85 -15.27
C LEU A 17 12.82 -11.54 -14.74
N ASP A 18 11.83 -10.77 -14.32
CA ASP A 18 10.56 -11.29 -13.81
C ASP A 18 9.72 -11.90 -14.94
N GLU A 19 9.92 -11.39 -16.16
CA GLU A 19 9.26 -11.84 -17.38
C GLU A 19 10.31 -12.28 -18.42
N PRO A 20 10.03 -13.33 -19.21
CA PRO A 20 10.93 -13.74 -20.30
C PRO A 20 11.13 -12.62 -21.32
N PHE A 21 12.38 -12.30 -21.62
CA PHE A 21 12.73 -11.33 -22.65
C PHE A 21 13.95 -11.81 -23.44
N ASN A 22 13.92 -11.71 -24.76
CA ASN A 22 15.04 -12.11 -25.61
C ASN A 22 16.10 -11.00 -25.62
N LEU A 23 17.26 -11.28 -25.03
CA LEU A 23 18.42 -10.40 -25.03
C LEU A 23 19.48 -10.96 -25.98
N GLU A 24 19.82 -10.21 -27.01
CA GLU A 24 20.92 -10.55 -27.90
C GLU A 24 22.26 -10.42 -27.17
N PRO A 25 23.27 -11.25 -27.51
CA PRO A 25 24.63 -11.10 -26.99
C PRO A 25 25.15 -9.67 -27.14
N ASP A 26 25.89 -9.18 -26.14
CA ASP A 26 26.49 -7.84 -26.10
C ASP A 26 25.49 -6.65 -26.13
N THR A 27 24.20 -6.90 -25.88
CA THR A 27 23.21 -5.83 -25.68
C THR A 27 23.62 -4.96 -24.48
N LYS A 28 23.75 -3.64 -24.70
CA LYS A 28 24.05 -2.68 -23.62
C LYS A 28 22.82 -2.50 -22.73
N LEU A 29 22.98 -2.72 -21.43
CA LEU A 29 21.91 -2.59 -20.44
C LEU A 29 22.18 -1.42 -19.49
N ILE A 30 21.10 -0.77 -19.04
CA ILE A 30 21.12 0.17 -17.92
C ILE A 30 20.47 -0.54 -16.74
N VAL A 31 21.20 -0.67 -15.64
CA VAL A 31 20.69 -1.31 -14.42
C VAL A 31 20.39 -0.24 -13.37
N THR A 32 19.13 -0.15 -12.96
CA THR A 32 18.71 0.72 -11.87
C THR A 32 18.41 -0.13 -10.65
N VAL A 33 19.17 0.06 -9.56
CA VAL A 33 18.91 -0.61 -8.29
C VAL A 33 17.89 0.22 -7.51
N LEU A 34 16.68 -0.33 -7.36
CA LEU A 34 15.66 0.29 -6.54
C LEU A 34 16.00 0.10 -5.05
N PRO A 35 15.77 1.11 -4.20
CA PRO A 35 15.92 0.93 -2.77
C PRO A 35 14.98 -0.19 -2.32
N LYS A 36 15.46 -1.05 -1.43
CA LYS A 36 14.59 -2.00 -0.75
C LYS A 36 13.56 -1.14 -0.01
N HIS A 37 12.31 -1.12 -0.48
CA HIS A 37 11.23 -0.59 0.32
C HIS A 37 11.18 -1.48 1.57
N THR A 38 11.81 -1.01 2.65
CA THR A 38 11.49 -1.56 3.95
C THR A 38 10.02 -1.27 4.10
N ASN A 39 9.21 -2.30 4.32
CA ASN A 39 7.78 -2.11 4.54
C ASN A 39 7.51 -1.29 5.81
N GLU A 40 8.55 -0.83 6.51
CA GLU A 40 8.54 -0.08 7.76
C GLU A 40 7.51 1.03 7.75
N GLU A 41 7.53 1.94 6.77
CA GLU A 41 6.54 3.04 6.71
C GLU A 41 5.11 2.49 6.57
N ARG A 42 4.91 1.50 5.70
CA ARG A 42 3.60 0.86 5.52
C ARG A 42 3.14 0.15 6.79
N GLU A 43 4.04 -0.54 7.49
CA GLU A 43 3.76 -1.22 8.75
C GLU A 43 3.48 -0.22 9.88
N GLU A 44 4.17 0.93 9.89
CA GLU A 44 3.89 2.04 10.80
C GLU A 44 2.49 2.63 10.57
N TRP A 45 2.14 2.90 9.31
CA TRP A 45 0.79 3.34 8.94
C TRP A 45 -0.27 2.32 9.33
N MET A 46 0.00 1.03 9.12
CA MET A 46 -0.89 -0.04 9.51
C MET A 46 -1.09 -0.09 11.03
N ARG A 47 -0.01 -0.03 11.82
CA ARG A 47 -0.09 0.04 13.29
C ARG A 47 -0.88 1.26 13.76
N LEU A 48 -0.67 2.43 13.15
CA LEU A 48 -1.40 3.65 13.47
C LEU A 48 -2.91 3.49 13.20
N SER A 49 -3.26 2.89 12.05
CA SER A 49 -4.67 2.66 11.70
C SER A 49 -5.37 1.72 12.68
N ILE A 50 -4.72 0.62 13.06
CA ILE A 50 -5.27 -0.36 14.01
C ILE A 50 -5.51 0.30 15.37
N LYS A 51 -4.50 1.01 15.89
CA LYS A 51 -4.61 1.71 17.18
C LYS A 51 -5.72 2.77 17.18
N SER A 52 -5.88 3.47 16.06
CA SER A 52 -6.94 4.48 15.92
C SER A 52 -8.33 3.84 15.86
N LEU A 53 -8.44 2.69 15.20
CA LEU A 53 -9.68 1.92 15.16
C LEU A 53 -10.06 1.38 16.54
N GLU A 54 -9.10 0.80 17.28
CA GLU A 54 -9.33 0.35 18.65
C GLU A 54 -9.80 1.49 19.57
N ARG A 55 -9.20 2.69 19.42
CA ARG A 55 -9.61 3.87 20.18
C ARG A 55 -11.02 4.33 19.84
N ALA A 56 -11.44 4.23 18.59
CA ALA A 56 -12.77 4.67 18.16
C ALA A 56 -13.89 3.86 18.82
N TYR A 57 -13.63 2.57 19.10
CA TYR A 57 -14.58 1.64 19.73
C TYR A 57 -14.18 1.24 21.16
N ASP A 58 -13.38 2.07 21.85
CA ASP A 58 -13.03 1.84 23.25
C ASP A 58 -14.22 2.18 24.18
N LYS A 59 -14.18 1.72 25.43
CA LYS A 59 -15.21 1.98 26.45
C LYS A 59 -15.43 3.46 26.77
N ASN A 60 -14.50 4.32 26.37
CA ASN A 60 -14.56 5.77 26.52
C ASN A 60 -15.11 6.47 25.27
N GLU A 61 -15.71 5.73 24.33
CA GLU A 61 -16.41 6.30 23.19
C GLU A 61 -17.54 7.23 23.68
N PRO A 62 -17.65 8.45 23.13
CA PRO A 62 -18.75 9.34 23.47
C PRO A 62 -20.06 8.79 22.92
N GLU A 63 -21.12 8.84 23.74
CA GLU A 63 -22.48 8.50 23.29
C GLU A 63 -22.96 9.52 22.23
N TYR A 64 -23.31 9.04 21.04
CA TYR A 64 -23.81 9.86 19.95
C TYR A 64 -25.35 9.89 19.97
N SER A 65 -25.93 10.71 20.85
CA SER A 65 -27.39 10.91 20.92
C SER A 65 -27.95 11.47 19.60
N THR A 66 -29.23 11.19 19.34
CA THR A 66 -30.01 11.77 18.24
C THR A 66 -30.05 13.31 18.28
N ASP A 67 -29.83 13.91 19.46
CA ASP A 67 -29.78 15.37 19.61
C ASP A 67 -28.57 16.01 18.91
N LEU A 68 -27.56 15.21 18.54
CA LEU A 68 -26.38 15.67 17.78
C LEU A 68 -26.62 15.67 16.26
N ILE A 69 -27.78 15.19 15.79
CA ILE A 69 -28.13 15.15 14.38
C ILE A 69 -28.39 16.59 13.88
N LYS A 70 -27.55 17.06 12.96
CA LYS A 70 -27.71 18.38 12.33
C LYS A 70 -28.80 18.40 11.26
N GLU A 71 -28.91 17.32 10.50
CA GLU A 71 -29.91 17.12 9.46
C GLU A 71 -30.33 15.66 9.48
N THR A 72 -31.64 15.43 9.57
CA THR A 72 -32.20 14.08 9.62
C THR A 72 -32.21 13.48 8.22
N ASN A 73 -31.68 12.27 8.06
CA ASN A 73 -31.80 11.52 6.81
C ASN A 73 -33.18 10.83 6.75
N PRO A 74 -34.11 11.26 5.87
CA PRO A 74 -35.45 10.68 5.77
C PRO A 74 -35.45 9.24 5.24
N ASP A 75 -34.39 8.82 4.55
CA ASP A 75 -34.23 7.48 3.99
C ASP A 75 -33.53 6.50 4.96
N TYR A 76 -33.20 6.96 6.18
CA TYR A 76 -32.59 6.08 7.19
C TYR A 76 -33.66 5.15 7.79
N GLU A 77 -33.59 3.86 7.47
CA GLU A 77 -34.57 2.84 7.88
C GLU A 77 -34.52 2.47 9.39
N GLY A 78 -33.66 3.11 10.18
CA GLY A 78 -33.45 2.78 11.59
C GLY A 78 -34.60 3.23 12.49
N ARG A 79 -35.61 2.36 12.63
CA ARG A 79 -36.55 2.29 13.75
C ARG A 79 -36.35 1.00 14.52
#